data_AF-A0A8C8GW63-F1
#
_entry.id   AF-A0A8C8GW63-F1
#
_cell.length_a   1.000
_cell.length_b   1.000
_cell.length_c   1.000
_cell.angle_alpha   90.00
_cell.angle_beta   90.00
_cell.angle_gamma   90.00
#
_symmetry.space_group_name_H-M   'P 1'
#
loop_
_entity.id
_entity.type
_entity.pdbx_description
1 polymer ?
#
loop_
_entity_poly.entity_id
_entity_poly.type
_entity_poly.pdbx_seq_one_letter_code
_entity_poly.pdbx_strand_id
1 'polypeptide(L)'
;MEEVALEPPTDALCECNGGRTTNSEDPRPKSRHHQPEFLPNPSNFSRLCSRDEAERAEALEELTQSVMSRLGLDRPGSARLDKHTLLQLLRVSRSYPLQEVRERAAELLRTAQEQGVEIPQALASGPSAFIPAQVILDEGPDQEVLIEAFLSLGRFDHITMVMALHPTYLSCFLRTQHALLELDGPLPRPWRHYIVVMAAARHQCSYLVQQHSAGFLEAGGEESWLEGLQHTHPKIRCLHTLNKLLAHRPWLITQQHIQELVCPGADDRWSLAELIHAVVLMTHSHSLASFVWGCGLHPEPDHIGGHAFCPPSPSNNMPQSPHSPAPEDGKPEDGVTEVEALMKRMVELQQQVEECSQEEMITRFERERSESIPTAVVRGAPSDLVLRLVEDPEFIYEDFSIRGEQSPPTMRAQDYSWEDHGFSLVNRLLPDMGQLLEEKFQVVCGLTYNRMAMHKDVDTHTLRKALWNYIHCLYGIRYDDYDYGEVNVLLERGLKMFVKTVACHPEQTTDRIYSAYWRLFRHSEKVHVNLLLMEARLQAALLYTLRAVTRYMT
;
A
#
# COMPACT_ATOMS: atom_id res chain seq x y z
N MET A 1 65.52 1.30 -38.57
CA MET A 1 65.68 1.16 -40.03
C MET A 1 64.29 1.27 -40.61
N GLU A 2 64.05 2.42 -41.26
CA GLU A 2 62.95 2.80 -42.18
C GLU A 2 61.51 2.57 -41.64
N GLU A 3 60.67 3.55 -41.29
CA GLU A 3 60.43 4.93 -41.77
C GLU A 3 60.24 5.08 -43.28
N VAL A 4 59.00 5.17 -43.74
CA VAL A 4 58.59 6.04 -44.85
C VAL A 4 57.19 6.61 -44.56
N ALA A 5 57.14 7.93 -44.41
CA ALA A 5 55.96 8.78 -44.38
C ALA A 5 55.48 9.12 -45.81
N LEU A 6 54.26 9.63 -45.96
CA LEU A 6 53.97 10.84 -46.75
C LEU A 6 52.51 11.30 -46.57
N GLU A 7 52.40 12.63 -46.43
CA GLU A 7 51.29 13.47 -45.97
C GLU A 7 50.42 14.03 -47.14
N PRO A 8 49.36 14.85 -46.87
CA PRO A 8 48.19 15.08 -47.72
C PRO A 8 48.28 16.36 -48.58
N PRO A 9 47.19 16.71 -49.29
CA PRO A 9 46.73 18.12 -49.31
C PRO A 9 45.18 18.23 -49.48
N THR A 10 44.43 19.33 -49.42
CA THR A 10 44.47 20.73 -48.94
C THR A 10 43.04 21.30 -49.17
N ASP A 11 42.63 22.27 -48.35
CA ASP A 11 41.44 23.12 -48.53
C ASP A 11 41.37 23.85 -49.88
N ALA A 12 40.14 24.14 -50.35
CA ALA A 12 39.86 25.30 -51.22
C ALA A 12 38.40 25.78 -51.07
N LEU A 13 38.22 26.91 -50.39
CA LEU A 13 37.08 27.82 -50.49
C LEU A 13 37.29 28.76 -51.69
N CYS A 14 36.25 29.02 -52.50
CA CYS A 14 36.14 30.28 -53.26
C CYS A 14 34.70 30.59 -53.75
N GLU A 15 34.12 31.62 -53.13
CA GLU A 15 33.33 32.77 -53.59
C GLU A 15 32.54 32.78 -54.93
N CYS A 16 31.22 33.00 -54.77
CA CYS A 16 30.36 34.09 -55.28
C CYS A 16 30.56 34.75 -56.67
N ASN A 17 29.51 34.65 -57.50
CA ASN A 17 28.77 35.74 -58.19
C ASN A 17 27.66 35.07 -59.05
N GLY A 18 26.40 35.50 -59.17
CA GLY A 18 25.75 36.80 -59.02
C GLY A 18 24.87 37.02 -60.26
N GLY A 19 23.54 36.85 -60.16
CA GLY A 19 22.60 37.03 -61.28
C GLY A 19 21.14 37.17 -60.81
N ARG A 20 20.64 38.40 -60.83
CA ARG A 20 19.33 38.93 -60.36
C ARG A 20 18.12 38.43 -61.19
N THR A 21 17.07 37.90 -60.53
CA THR A 21 15.76 38.48 -60.14
C THR A 21 14.60 38.19 -61.11
N THR A 22 13.52 37.57 -60.61
CA THR A 22 12.18 38.20 -60.45
C THR A 22 11.23 37.33 -59.59
N ASN A 23 10.81 37.93 -58.48
CA ASN A 23 9.65 37.74 -57.60
C ASN A 23 8.59 36.67 -57.91
N SER A 24 8.33 35.82 -56.90
CA SER A 24 7.01 35.28 -56.52
C SER A 24 7.15 34.53 -55.19
N GLU A 25 7.09 35.25 -54.06
CA GLU A 25 7.00 34.64 -52.72
C GLU A 25 5.53 34.35 -52.41
N ASP A 26 5.18 33.07 -52.36
CA ASP A 26 3.96 32.55 -51.74
C ASP A 26 4.36 31.93 -50.38
N PRO A 27 3.77 32.36 -49.25
CA PRO A 27 4.25 31.99 -47.93
C PRO A 27 3.80 30.59 -47.51
N ARG A 28 4.77 29.76 -47.13
CA ARG A 28 4.58 28.47 -46.46
C ARG A 28 3.74 28.64 -45.19
N PRO A 29 2.82 27.71 -44.88
CA PRO A 29 1.95 27.86 -43.73
C PRO A 29 2.75 27.77 -42.44
N LYS A 30 2.62 28.80 -41.60
CA LYS A 30 3.05 28.79 -40.20
C LYS A 30 2.34 27.62 -39.51
N SER A 31 3.11 26.61 -39.10
CA SER A 31 2.64 25.59 -38.17
C SER A 31 2.17 26.31 -36.91
N ARG A 32 0.86 26.28 -36.67
CA ARG A 32 0.26 26.74 -35.43
C ARG A 32 0.82 25.86 -34.33
N HIS A 33 1.55 26.45 -33.39
CA HIS A 33 1.78 25.86 -32.09
C HIS A 33 0.41 25.60 -31.46
N HIS A 34 -0.10 24.38 -31.58
CA HIS A 34 -1.12 23.86 -30.69
C HIS A 34 -0.44 23.64 -29.34
N GLN A 35 -0.59 24.61 -28.44
CA GLN A 35 -0.50 24.32 -27.02
C GLN A 35 -1.56 23.26 -26.69
N PRO A 36 -1.21 22.14 -26.06
CA PRO A 36 -2.20 21.25 -25.49
C PRO A 36 -2.86 21.97 -24.30
N GLU A 37 -4.11 22.39 -24.46
CA GLU A 37 -4.98 22.86 -23.37
C GLU A 37 -5.40 21.67 -22.48
N PHE A 38 -4.51 21.05 -21.73
CA PHE A 38 -4.90 20.14 -20.64
C PHE A 38 -3.81 20.08 -19.57
N LEU A 39 -3.69 21.17 -18.80
CA LEU A 39 -3.21 21.06 -17.43
C LEU A 39 -4.42 20.70 -16.56
N PRO A 40 -4.42 19.60 -15.80
CA PRO A 40 -5.47 19.34 -14.83
C PRO A 40 -5.42 20.45 -13.78
N ASN A 41 -6.50 21.21 -13.64
CA ASN A 41 -6.60 22.31 -12.68
C ASN A 41 -6.67 21.70 -11.26
N PRO A 42 -5.61 21.76 -10.44
CA PRO A 42 -5.61 21.14 -9.14
C PRO A 42 -6.12 22.15 -8.12
N SER A 43 -7.44 22.30 -7.90
CA SER A 43 -7.89 23.14 -6.76
C SER A 43 -9.36 23.12 -6.33
N ASN A 44 -10.34 22.56 -7.06
CA ASN A 44 -11.74 22.79 -6.65
C ASN A 44 -12.17 21.97 -5.42
N PHE A 45 -11.59 20.78 -5.23
CA PHE A 45 -11.99 19.88 -4.14
C PHE A 45 -11.08 19.96 -2.92
N SER A 46 -9.88 20.56 -3.01
CA SER A 46 -8.95 20.65 -1.89
C SER A 46 -9.47 21.57 -0.78
N ARG A 47 -10.14 22.67 -1.13
CA ARG A 47 -10.76 23.60 -0.17
C ARG A 47 -11.93 22.98 0.62
N LEU A 48 -12.54 21.91 0.11
CA LEU A 48 -13.51 21.13 0.90
C LEU A 48 -12.85 20.47 2.12
N CYS A 49 -11.53 20.30 2.12
CA CYS A 49 -10.78 19.73 3.23
C CYS A 49 -10.37 20.78 4.29
N SER A 50 -10.77 22.05 4.14
CA SER A 50 -10.44 23.10 5.12
C SER A 50 -11.04 22.79 6.49
N ARG A 51 -10.35 23.18 7.58
CA ARG A 51 -10.90 23.13 8.93
C ARG A 51 -11.92 24.24 9.17
N ASP A 52 -11.86 25.33 8.41
CA ASP A 52 -12.81 26.45 8.48
C ASP A 52 -14.12 26.08 7.77
N GLU A 53 -15.22 26.09 8.53
CA GLU A 53 -16.56 25.78 8.04
C GLU A 53 -17.04 26.77 6.97
N ALA A 54 -16.73 28.06 7.13
CA ALA A 54 -17.10 29.08 6.16
C ALA A 54 -16.34 28.88 4.84
N GLU A 55 -15.04 28.56 4.91
CA GLU A 55 -14.22 28.28 3.73
C GLU A 55 -14.70 27.01 3.01
N ARG A 56 -15.05 25.95 3.74
CA ARG A 56 -15.64 24.73 3.15
C ARG A 56 -16.97 25.02 2.46
N ALA A 57 -17.84 25.81 3.09
CA ALA A 57 -19.14 26.17 2.54
C ALA A 57 -18.99 27.00 1.25
N GLU A 58 -18.07 27.97 1.25
CA GLU A 58 -17.72 28.76 0.06
C GLU A 58 -17.18 27.86 -1.06
N ALA A 59 -16.28 26.93 -0.74
CA ALA A 59 -15.73 25.99 -1.71
C ALA A 59 -16.81 25.07 -2.32
N LEU A 60 -17.77 24.62 -1.52
CA LEU A 60 -18.90 23.81 -2.01
C LEU A 60 -19.82 24.62 -2.94
N GLU A 61 -20.03 25.90 -2.65
CA GLU A 61 -20.81 26.80 -3.48
C GLU A 61 -20.08 27.14 -4.79
N GLU A 62 -18.78 27.40 -4.75
CA GLU A 62 -17.95 27.58 -5.95
C GLU A 62 -17.95 26.32 -6.83
N LEU A 63 -17.80 25.14 -6.22
CA LEU A 63 -17.87 23.86 -6.94
C LEU A 63 -19.25 23.70 -7.60
N THR A 64 -20.32 24.00 -6.87
CA THR A 64 -21.69 23.98 -7.39
C THR A 64 -21.81 24.90 -8.60
N GLN A 65 -21.43 26.17 -8.47
CA GLN A 65 -21.54 27.16 -9.55
C GLN A 65 -20.70 26.76 -10.76
N SER A 66 -19.48 26.25 -10.53
CA SER A 66 -18.60 25.73 -11.59
C SER A 66 -19.27 24.58 -12.34
N VAL A 67 -19.82 23.59 -11.63
CA VAL A 67 -20.51 22.44 -12.26
C VAL A 67 -21.75 22.91 -13.02
N MET A 68 -22.60 23.74 -12.41
CA MET A 68 -23.84 24.24 -13.01
C MET A 68 -23.57 25.12 -14.24
N SER A 69 -22.54 25.95 -14.22
CA SER A 69 -22.16 26.78 -15.37
C SER A 69 -21.75 25.95 -16.59
N ARG A 70 -21.08 24.81 -16.37
CA ARG A 70 -20.69 23.87 -17.43
C ARG A 70 -21.88 23.08 -17.97
N LEU A 71 -22.87 22.81 -17.11
CA LEU A 71 -24.13 22.15 -17.49
C LEU A 71 -25.09 23.07 -18.26
N GLY A 72 -25.11 24.38 -17.96
CA GLY A 72 -26.03 25.36 -18.57
C GLY A 72 -25.64 25.88 -19.95
N LEU A 73 -24.57 25.37 -20.56
CA LEU A 73 -24.16 25.76 -21.90
C LEU A 73 -24.84 24.87 -22.96
N ASP A 74 -26.06 25.24 -23.36
CA ASP A 74 -26.84 24.64 -24.46
C ASP A 74 -26.21 24.76 -25.87
N ARG A 75 -24.91 25.08 -25.96
CA ARG A 75 -24.24 25.34 -27.22
C ARG A 75 -23.55 24.09 -27.78
N PRO A 76 -23.71 23.78 -29.08
CA PRO A 76 -22.91 22.75 -29.72
C PRO A 76 -21.43 23.15 -29.66
N GLY A 77 -20.62 22.37 -28.95
CA GLY A 77 -19.20 22.64 -28.71
C GLY A 77 -18.84 23.13 -27.30
N SER A 78 -19.79 23.24 -26.37
CA SER A 78 -19.46 23.48 -24.95
C SER A 78 -18.73 22.29 -24.33
N ALA A 79 -17.71 22.56 -23.51
CA ALA A 79 -17.03 21.56 -22.72
C ALA A 79 -18.02 20.96 -21.70
N ARG A 80 -18.57 19.78 -22.01
CA ARG A 80 -19.27 18.92 -21.03
C ARG A 80 -18.35 18.66 -19.84
N LEU A 81 -18.93 18.39 -18.67
CA LEU A 81 -18.15 18.01 -17.48
C LEU A 81 -17.14 16.92 -17.83
N ASP A 82 -15.87 17.16 -17.51
CA ASP A 82 -14.81 16.20 -17.78
C ASP A 82 -14.95 14.98 -16.86
N LYS A 83 -14.40 13.85 -17.33
CA LYS A 83 -14.46 12.56 -16.63
C LYS A 83 -13.90 12.66 -15.20
N HIS A 84 -12.83 13.43 -15.01
CA HIS A 84 -12.16 13.56 -13.71
C HIS A 84 -13.08 14.24 -12.68
N THR A 85 -13.72 15.35 -13.05
CA THR A 85 -14.71 16.04 -12.21
C THR A 85 -15.86 15.12 -11.81
N LEU A 86 -16.40 14.33 -12.74
CA LEU A 86 -17.48 13.39 -12.45
C LEU A 86 -17.07 12.29 -11.46
N LEU A 87 -15.84 11.78 -11.59
CA LEU A 87 -15.30 10.78 -10.66
C LEU A 87 -15.03 11.35 -9.27
N GLN A 88 -14.55 12.58 -9.17
CA GLN A 88 -14.38 13.27 -7.89
C GLN A 88 -15.73 13.50 -7.22
N LEU A 89 -16.76 13.94 -7.96
CA LEU A 89 -18.12 14.07 -7.43
C LEU A 89 -18.67 12.72 -6.94
N LEU A 90 -18.47 11.63 -7.68
CA LEU A 90 -18.89 10.29 -7.27
C LEU A 90 -18.22 9.88 -5.95
N ARG A 91 -16.91 10.08 -5.83
CA ARG A 91 -16.17 9.80 -4.60
C ARG A 91 -16.71 10.62 -3.43
N VAL A 92 -16.84 11.95 -3.59
CA VAL A 92 -17.35 12.85 -2.55
C VAL A 92 -18.77 12.48 -2.14
N SER A 93 -19.65 12.14 -3.07
CA SER A 93 -21.03 11.72 -2.73
C SER A 93 -21.10 10.47 -1.85
N ARG A 94 -20.05 9.64 -1.84
CA ARG A 94 -20.04 8.34 -1.15
C ARG A 94 -19.28 8.37 0.17
N SER A 95 -18.06 8.91 0.17
CA SER A 95 -17.13 8.74 1.30
C SER A 95 -16.87 10.02 2.09
N TYR A 96 -17.37 11.18 1.65
CA TYR A 96 -17.13 12.43 2.37
C TYR A 96 -17.76 12.40 3.78
N PRO A 97 -17.09 12.84 4.87
CA PRO A 97 -17.61 12.66 6.23
C PRO A 97 -18.90 13.43 6.55
N LEU A 98 -19.05 14.65 6.03
CA LEU A 98 -20.23 15.49 6.26
C LEU A 98 -21.37 15.13 5.30
N GLN A 99 -22.55 14.88 5.86
CA GLN A 99 -23.74 14.48 5.10
C GLN A 99 -24.16 15.53 4.06
N GLU A 100 -24.13 16.82 4.41
CA GLU A 100 -24.54 17.91 3.52
C GLU A 100 -23.71 17.96 2.24
N VAL A 101 -22.39 17.75 2.35
CA VAL A 101 -21.48 17.72 1.20
C VAL A 101 -21.73 16.48 0.34
N ARG A 102 -21.99 15.31 0.96
CA ARG A 102 -22.36 14.09 0.22
C ARG A 102 -23.63 14.29 -0.59
N GLU A 103 -24.67 14.82 0.06
CA GLU A 103 -25.98 15.07 -0.57
C GLU A 103 -25.85 16.07 -1.71
N ARG A 104 -25.07 17.15 -1.52
CA ARG A 104 -24.85 18.14 -2.58
C ARG A 104 -24.11 17.55 -3.77
N ALA A 105 -23.05 16.76 -3.56
CA ALA A 105 -22.35 16.09 -4.64
C ALA A 105 -23.24 15.08 -5.39
N ALA A 106 -24.08 14.33 -4.67
CA ALA A 106 -25.06 13.41 -5.27
C ALA A 106 -26.12 14.16 -6.10
N GLU A 107 -26.58 15.31 -5.63
CA GLU A 107 -27.49 16.18 -6.36
C GLU A 107 -26.86 16.69 -7.65
N LEU A 108 -25.61 17.17 -7.61
CA LEU A 108 -24.90 17.64 -8.80
C LEU A 108 -24.76 16.53 -9.86
N LEU A 109 -24.47 15.29 -9.45
CA LEU A 109 -24.45 14.14 -10.36
C LEU A 109 -25.82 13.85 -10.97
N ARG A 110 -26.89 13.89 -10.16
CA ARG A 110 -28.26 13.70 -10.64
C ARG A 110 -28.67 14.79 -11.63
N THR A 111 -28.36 16.06 -11.35
CA THR A 111 -28.61 17.17 -12.28
C THR A 111 -27.82 17.00 -13.58
N ALA A 112 -26.56 16.58 -13.52
CA ALA A 112 -25.78 16.27 -14.72
C ALA A 112 -26.44 15.14 -15.55
N GLN A 113 -26.94 14.09 -14.89
CA GLN A 113 -27.66 13.00 -15.53
C GLN A 113 -28.97 13.45 -16.19
N GLU A 114 -29.75 14.31 -15.54
CA GLU A 114 -30.98 14.90 -16.08
C GLU A 114 -30.72 15.76 -17.32
N GLN A 115 -29.55 16.40 -17.40
CA GLN A 115 -29.06 17.16 -18.56
C GLN A 115 -28.41 16.27 -19.64
N GLY A 116 -28.50 14.94 -19.52
CA GLY A 116 -28.00 13.99 -20.52
C GLY A 116 -26.49 13.75 -20.49
N VAL A 117 -25.81 14.09 -19.40
CA VAL A 117 -24.40 13.70 -19.16
C VAL A 117 -24.38 12.26 -18.66
N GLU A 118 -23.52 11.43 -19.24
CA GLU A 118 -23.28 10.07 -18.76
C GLU A 118 -22.49 10.13 -17.45
N ILE A 119 -23.10 9.65 -16.35
CA ILE A 119 -22.49 9.71 -15.02
C ILE A 119 -21.84 8.38 -14.62
N PRO A 120 -20.71 8.40 -13.91
CA PRO A 120 -20.10 7.19 -13.39
C PRO A 120 -20.93 6.62 -12.24
N GLN A 121 -21.03 5.30 -12.20
CA GLN A 121 -21.63 4.54 -11.10
C GLN A 121 -20.55 3.69 -10.44
N ALA A 122 -20.50 3.70 -9.11
CA ALA A 122 -19.57 2.86 -8.37
C ALA A 122 -19.91 1.38 -8.55
N LEU A 123 -18.90 0.55 -8.80
CA LEU A 123 -19.07 -0.90 -9.02
C LEU A 123 -19.25 -1.67 -7.71
N ALA A 124 -18.72 -1.15 -6.61
CA ALA A 124 -18.84 -1.74 -5.28
C ALA A 124 -19.76 -0.91 -4.38
N SER A 125 -20.47 -1.59 -3.49
CA SER A 125 -21.37 -0.95 -2.51
C SER A 125 -20.65 -0.46 -1.26
N GLY A 126 -19.47 -0.99 -0.95
CA GLY A 126 -18.67 -0.62 0.23
C GLY A 126 -17.16 -0.79 0.01
N PRO A 127 -16.35 -0.61 1.07
CA PRO A 127 -14.90 -0.54 0.95
C PRO A 127 -14.20 -1.91 0.82
N SER A 128 -14.86 -3.01 1.20
CA SER A 128 -14.28 -4.36 1.23
C SER A 128 -15.19 -5.39 0.55
N ALA A 129 -14.57 -6.32 -0.17
CA ALA A 129 -15.21 -7.50 -0.74
C ALA A 129 -15.45 -8.61 0.29
N PHE A 130 -14.76 -8.56 1.43
CA PHE A 130 -14.79 -9.60 2.48
C PHE A 130 -15.66 -9.19 3.67
N ILE A 131 -15.82 -7.89 3.90
CA ILE A 131 -16.52 -7.31 5.05
C ILE A 131 -17.76 -6.58 4.54
N PRO A 132 -18.97 -6.96 5.00
CA PRO A 132 -20.19 -6.26 4.61
C PRO A 132 -20.14 -4.77 4.99
N ALA A 133 -20.56 -3.89 4.08
CA ALA A 133 -20.49 -2.44 4.28
C ALA A 133 -21.20 -1.97 5.57
N GLN A 134 -22.32 -2.61 5.93
CA GLN A 134 -23.05 -2.30 7.16
C GLN A 134 -22.20 -2.53 8.42
N VAL A 135 -21.39 -3.59 8.45
CA VAL A 135 -20.52 -3.87 9.61
C VAL A 135 -19.49 -2.77 9.81
N ILE A 136 -18.96 -2.20 8.73
CA ILE A 136 -17.96 -1.11 8.80
C ILE A 136 -18.61 0.20 9.25
N LEU A 137 -19.87 0.43 8.85
CA LEU A 137 -20.64 1.61 9.29
C LEU A 137 -21.09 1.48 10.74
N ASP A 138 -21.51 0.29 11.17
CA ASP A 138 -22.05 0.02 12.51
C ASP A 138 -20.96 -0.13 13.58
N GLU A 139 -19.83 -0.78 13.25
CA GLU A 139 -18.68 -0.98 14.16
C GLU A 139 -17.57 0.09 13.98
N GLY A 140 -17.76 1.05 13.06
CA GLY A 140 -16.79 2.11 12.75
C GLY A 140 -16.64 3.17 13.87
N PRO A 141 -15.66 4.08 13.77
CA PRO A 141 -15.40 5.10 14.78
C PRO A 141 -16.53 6.13 14.85
N ASP A 142 -16.52 6.86 15.97
CA ASP A 142 -17.25 8.11 16.11
C ASP A 142 -16.94 9.06 14.95
N GLN A 143 -17.99 9.76 14.50
CA GLN A 143 -17.95 10.67 13.35
C GLN A 143 -16.86 11.75 13.47
N GLU A 144 -16.47 12.14 14.69
CA GLU A 144 -15.40 13.10 14.96
C GLU A 144 -14.02 12.59 14.53
N VAL A 145 -13.69 11.32 14.79
CA VAL A 145 -12.41 10.72 14.36
C VAL A 145 -12.34 10.63 12.84
N LEU A 146 -13.47 10.31 12.21
CA LEU A 146 -13.61 10.26 10.75
C LEU A 146 -13.39 11.64 10.12
N ILE A 147 -13.94 12.69 10.74
CA ILE A 147 -13.75 14.08 10.30
C ILE A 147 -12.28 14.51 10.46
N GLU A 148 -11.65 14.26 11.61
CA GLU A 148 -10.25 14.66 11.83
C GLU A 148 -9.28 13.93 10.88
N ALA A 149 -9.52 12.64 10.63
CA ALA A 149 -8.78 11.85 9.65
C ALA A 149 -8.89 12.45 8.24
N PHE A 150 -10.12 12.80 7.83
CA PHE A 150 -10.37 13.41 6.54
C PHE A 150 -9.72 14.79 6.39
N LEU A 151 -9.85 15.65 7.40
CA LEU A 151 -9.25 16.99 7.41
C LEU A 151 -7.71 16.93 7.35
N SER A 152 -7.11 15.86 7.85
CA SER A 152 -5.65 15.69 7.86
C SER A 152 -5.09 15.12 6.55
N LEU A 153 -5.84 14.29 5.82
CA LEU A 153 -5.37 13.61 4.61
C LEU A 153 -5.98 14.14 3.31
N GLY A 154 -7.06 14.93 3.40
CA GLY A 154 -7.82 15.41 2.25
C GLY A 154 -8.61 14.33 1.50
N ARG A 155 -8.63 13.09 2.00
CA ARG A 155 -9.33 11.96 1.40
C ARG A 155 -9.76 10.96 2.47
N PHE A 156 -11.00 10.47 2.35
CA PHE A 156 -11.51 9.35 3.14
C PHE A 156 -11.56 8.11 2.24
N ASP A 157 -10.46 7.36 2.19
CA ASP A 157 -10.29 6.20 1.33
C ASP A 157 -10.67 4.89 2.03
N HIS A 158 -10.80 3.80 1.28
CA HIS A 158 -11.22 2.51 1.80
C HIS A 158 -10.24 1.93 2.84
N ILE A 159 -8.94 2.25 2.75
CA ILE A 159 -7.95 1.91 3.79
C ILE A 159 -8.35 2.56 5.10
N THR A 160 -8.56 3.88 5.10
CA THR A 160 -8.94 4.65 6.27
C THR A 160 -10.26 4.12 6.82
N MET A 161 -11.26 3.85 5.97
CA MET A 161 -12.57 3.30 6.37
C MET A 161 -12.46 1.96 7.12
N VAL A 162 -11.62 1.04 6.66
CA VAL A 162 -11.48 -0.28 7.31
C VAL A 162 -10.61 -0.20 8.56
N MET A 163 -9.53 0.57 8.53
CA MET A 163 -8.70 0.82 9.73
C MET A 163 -9.47 1.54 10.84
N ALA A 164 -10.52 2.27 10.47
CA ALA A 164 -11.43 2.96 11.38
C ALA A 164 -12.07 2.03 12.43
N LEU A 165 -12.20 0.72 12.15
CA LEU A 165 -12.62 -0.28 13.15
C LEU A 165 -11.70 -0.33 14.38
N HIS A 166 -10.49 0.24 14.29
CA HIS A 166 -9.52 0.38 15.36
C HIS A 166 -8.97 1.82 15.46
N PRO A 167 -9.73 2.78 16.02
CA PRO A 167 -9.42 4.21 15.99
C PRO A 167 -8.06 4.58 16.62
N THR A 168 -7.68 3.88 17.70
CA THR A 168 -6.39 4.05 18.37
C THR A 168 -5.23 3.79 17.41
N TYR A 169 -5.33 2.72 16.61
CA TYR A 169 -4.31 2.39 15.61
C TYR A 169 -4.39 3.33 14.41
N LEU A 170 -5.59 3.65 13.92
CA LEU A 170 -5.77 4.60 12.82
C LEU A 170 -5.07 5.93 13.13
N SER A 171 -5.19 6.44 14.35
CA SER A 171 -4.61 7.73 14.75
C SER A 171 -3.08 7.77 14.66
N CYS A 172 -2.36 6.70 15.04
CA CYS A 172 -0.90 6.66 14.84
C CYS A 172 -0.53 6.36 13.38
N PHE A 173 -1.28 5.51 12.68
CA PHE A 173 -1.09 5.24 11.25
C PHE A 173 -1.14 6.53 10.41
N LEU A 174 -2.15 7.36 10.61
CA LEU A 174 -2.32 8.62 9.87
C LEU A 174 -1.20 9.62 10.13
N ARG A 175 -0.77 9.76 11.38
CA ARG A 175 0.38 10.62 11.73
C ARG A 175 1.66 10.16 11.05
N THR A 176 1.95 8.85 11.07
CA THR A 176 3.12 8.30 10.38
C THR A 176 3.02 8.51 8.88
N GLN A 177 1.86 8.29 8.26
CA GLN A 177 1.68 8.47 6.82
C GLN A 177 1.87 9.94 6.39
N HIS A 178 1.29 10.88 7.15
CA HIS A 178 1.50 12.31 6.94
C HIS A 178 2.97 12.70 7.07
N ALA A 179 3.66 12.24 8.11
CA ALA A 179 5.10 12.51 8.27
C ALA A 179 5.94 11.92 7.14
N LEU A 180 5.59 10.74 6.66
CA LEU A 180 6.35 10.02 5.64
C LEU A 180 6.21 10.66 4.26
N LEU A 181 5.03 11.17 3.92
CA LEU A 181 4.69 11.66 2.58
C LEU A 181 4.64 13.19 2.45
N GLU A 182 4.17 13.89 3.48
CA GLU A 182 3.85 15.33 3.39
C GLU A 182 4.87 16.24 4.07
N LEU A 183 5.41 15.85 5.24
CA LEU A 183 6.37 16.70 5.96
C LEU A 183 7.73 16.81 5.26
N ASP A 184 8.48 17.87 5.53
CA ASP A 184 9.84 18.03 5.00
C ASP A 184 10.73 16.84 5.41
N GLY A 185 11.58 16.40 4.48
CA GLY A 185 12.41 15.23 4.67
C GLY A 185 13.46 15.08 3.56
N PRO A 186 14.34 14.07 3.65
CA PRO A 186 15.47 13.91 2.73
C PRO A 186 15.08 13.80 1.26
N LEU A 187 13.89 13.25 0.96
CA LEU A 187 13.43 13.04 -0.41
C LEU A 187 12.40 14.09 -0.86
N PRO A 188 12.42 14.52 -2.13
CA PRO A 188 11.35 15.34 -2.72
C PRO A 188 10.00 14.62 -2.68
N ARG A 189 8.92 15.37 -2.40
CA ARG A 189 7.54 14.83 -2.34
C ARG A 189 7.14 13.92 -3.52
N PRO A 190 7.32 14.30 -4.80
CA PRO A 190 6.98 13.40 -5.91
C PRO A 190 7.79 12.09 -5.88
N TRP A 191 9.06 12.14 -5.51
CA TRP A 191 9.90 10.93 -5.46
C TRP A 191 9.39 9.94 -4.41
N ARG A 192 8.88 10.45 -3.28
CA ARG A 192 8.29 9.60 -2.23
C ARG A 192 7.08 8.83 -2.76
N HIS A 193 6.15 9.51 -3.43
CA HIS A 193 4.99 8.86 -4.06
C HIS A 193 5.42 7.83 -5.11
N TYR A 194 6.41 8.15 -5.95
CA TYR A 194 6.88 7.20 -6.96
C TYR A 194 7.54 5.96 -6.35
N ILE A 195 8.31 6.10 -5.26
CA ILE A 195 8.87 4.96 -4.51
C ILE A 195 7.75 4.06 -3.97
N VAL A 196 6.66 4.65 -3.45
CA VAL A 196 5.48 3.88 -3.02
C VAL A 196 4.84 3.14 -4.19
N VAL A 197 4.71 3.78 -5.36
CA VAL A 197 4.19 3.16 -6.59
C VAL A 197 5.01 1.92 -6.95
N MET A 198 6.35 2.03 -6.99
CA MET A 198 7.25 0.91 -7.29
C MET A 198 7.15 -0.21 -6.25
N ALA A 199 7.02 0.15 -4.97
CA ALA A 199 6.92 -0.82 -3.88
C ALA A 199 5.59 -1.59 -3.92
N ALA A 200 4.46 -0.87 -4.05
CA ALA A 200 3.13 -1.47 -4.17
C ALA A 200 3.00 -2.40 -5.39
N ALA A 201 3.67 -2.05 -6.49
CA ALA A 201 3.64 -2.84 -7.71
C ALA A 201 4.27 -4.25 -7.52
N ARG A 202 5.21 -4.44 -6.59
CA ARG A 202 5.78 -5.77 -6.25
C ARG A 202 4.74 -6.80 -5.78
N HIS A 203 3.61 -6.33 -5.25
CA HIS A 203 2.48 -7.15 -4.79
C HIS A 203 1.22 -6.97 -5.64
N GLN A 204 1.39 -6.45 -6.87
CA GLN A 204 0.29 -6.22 -7.80
C GLN A 204 -0.86 -5.38 -7.22
N CYS A 205 -0.54 -4.51 -6.27
CA CYS A 205 -1.53 -3.75 -5.53
C CYS A 205 -1.96 -2.51 -6.34
N SER A 206 -2.88 -2.72 -7.28
CA SER A 206 -3.40 -1.66 -8.16
C SER A 206 -4.07 -0.52 -7.39
N TYR A 207 -4.61 -0.79 -6.19
CA TYR A 207 -5.17 0.23 -5.31
C TYR A 207 -4.11 1.27 -4.93
N LEU A 208 -2.98 0.84 -4.35
CA LEU A 208 -1.91 1.74 -3.92
C LEU A 208 -1.17 2.35 -5.11
N VAL A 209 -0.95 1.57 -6.19
CA VAL A 209 -0.34 2.09 -7.41
C VAL A 209 -1.15 3.27 -7.96
N GLN A 210 -2.47 3.15 -8.07
CA GLN A 210 -3.31 4.25 -8.58
C GLN A 210 -3.35 5.44 -7.63
N GLN A 211 -3.52 5.19 -6.33
CA GLN A 211 -3.60 6.26 -5.33
C GLN A 211 -2.30 7.08 -5.27
N HIS A 212 -1.14 6.43 -5.26
CA HIS A 212 0.14 7.13 -5.23
C HIS A 212 0.59 7.64 -6.60
N SER A 213 0.07 7.11 -7.71
CA SER A 213 0.27 7.73 -9.04
C SER A 213 -0.45 9.08 -9.11
N ALA A 214 -1.67 9.18 -8.58
CA ALA A 214 -2.36 10.47 -8.47
C ALA A 214 -1.59 11.45 -7.58
N GLY A 215 -1.18 11.01 -6.39
CA GLY A 215 -0.36 11.84 -5.48
C GLY A 215 0.99 12.27 -6.07
N PHE A 216 1.62 11.42 -6.88
CA PHE A 216 2.84 11.76 -7.62
C PHE A 216 2.62 12.92 -8.59
N LEU A 217 1.56 12.86 -9.40
CA LEU A 217 1.21 13.91 -10.36
C LEU A 217 0.82 15.21 -9.65
N GLU A 218 0.02 15.12 -8.57
CA GLU A 218 -0.35 16.27 -7.73
C GLU A 218 0.86 16.93 -7.07
N ALA A 219 1.91 16.16 -6.77
CA ALA A 219 3.18 16.66 -6.25
C ALA A 219 4.12 17.23 -7.33
N GLY A 220 3.67 17.34 -8.59
CA GLY A 220 4.47 17.86 -9.70
C GLY A 220 5.41 16.83 -10.34
N GLY A 221 5.13 15.53 -10.16
CA GLY A 221 5.85 14.45 -10.82
C GLY A 221 5.64 14.43 -12.33
N GLU A 222 6.66 14.00 -13.07
CA GLU A 222 6.61 13.87 -14.53
C GLU A 222 5.81 12.63 -14.96
N GLU A 223 4.71 12.83 -15.70
CA GLU A 223 3.79 11.75 -16.12
C GLU A 223 4.49 10.58 -16.84
N SER A 224 5.54 10.86 -17.61
CA SER A 224 6.34 9.85 -18.32
C SER A 224 6.92 8.78 -17.39
N TRP A 225 7.18 9.08 -16.11
CA TRP A 225 7.69 8.10 -15.15
C TRP A 225 6.69 6.96 -14.91
N LEU A 226 5.38 7.22 -15.06
CA LEU A 226 4.34 6.21 -14.89
C LEU A 226 4.21 5.28 -16.11
N GLU A 227 4.87 5.59 -17.23
CA GLU A 227 4.90 4.74 -18.42
C GLU A 227 5.85 3.54 -18.25
N GLY A 228 6.79 3.61 -17.31
CA GLY A 228 7.64 2.49 -16.90
C GLY A 228 8.95 2.94 -16.27
N LEU A 229 9.62 2.01 -15.57
CA LEU A 229 10.85 2.30 -14.82
C LEU A 229 11.95 2.93 -15.67
N GLN A 230 12.05 2.56 -16.95
CA GLN A 230 13.03 3.08 -17.90
C GLN A 230 12.96 4.60 -18.11
N HIS A 231 11.81 5.23 -17.82
CA HIS A 231 11.60 6.67 -17.96
C HIS A 231 12.00 7.47 -16.72
N THR A 232 12.39 6.80 -15.64
CA THR A 232 12.69 7.44 -14.35
C THR A 232 14.15 7.83 -14.20
N HIS A 233 14.42 8.72 -13.24
CA HIS A 233 15.77 9.10 -12.86
C HIS A 233 16.63 7.86 -12.51
N PRO A 234 17.90 7.75 -12.97
CA PRO A 234 18.74 6.57 -12.68
C PRO A 234 18.88 6.28 -11.17
N LYS A 235 19.02 7.33 -10.34
CA LYS A 235 18.94 7.24 -8.87
C LYS A 235 17.69 6.50 -8.34
N ILE A 236 16.52 6.64 -8.97
CA ILE A 236 15.31 5.89 -8.57
C ILE A 236 15.40 4.43 -9.03
N ARG A 237 15.86 4.19 -10.26
CA ARG A 237 16.00 2.84 -10.82
C ARG A 237 16.92 1.95 -10.00
N CYS A 238 18.01 2.48 -9.44
CA CYS A 238 18.93 1.67 -8.66
C CYS A 238 18.32 1.09 -7.37
N LEU A 239 17.17 1.59 -6.89
CA LEU A 239 16.43 1.00 -5.78
C LEU A 239 15.76 -0.35 -6.12
N HIS A 240 15.64 -0.73 -7.40
CA HIS A 240 14.87 -1.90 -7.83
C HIS A 240 15.30 -3.20 -7.12
N THR A 241 16.61 -3.41 -6.94
CA THR A 241 17.16 -4.60 -6.29
C THR A 241 16.79 -4.62 -4.82
N LEU A 242 16.95 -3.50 -4.11
CA LEU A 242 16.56 -3.42 -2.70
C LEU A 242 15.04 -3.57 -2.54
N ASN A 243 14.23 -2.97 -3.42
CA ASN A 243 12.77 -3.07 -3.42
C ASN A 243 12.29 -4.53 -3.54
N LYS A 244 12.81 -5.31 -4.50
CA LYS A 244 12.40 -6.71 -4.66
C LYS A 244 12.81 -7.58 -3.47
N LEU A 245 13.98 -7.32 -2.88
CA LEU A 245 14.45 -8.03 -1.69
C LEU A 245 13.57 -7.71 -0.48
N LEU A 246 13.31 -6.42 -0.20
CA LEU A 246 12.44 -5.97 0.88
C LEU A 246 11.03 -6.59 0.80
N ALA A 247 10.44 -6.62 -0.40
CA ALA A 247 9.10 -7.13 -0.62
C ALA A 247 8.99 -8.64 -0.31
N HIS A 248 9.99 -9.41 -0.71
CA HIS A 248 9.83 -10.86 -0.86
C HIS A 248 10.81 -11.70 -0.03
N ARG A 249 12.07 -11.27 0.09
CA ARG A 249 13.14 -12.05 0.73
C ARG A 249 14.13 -11.13 1.46
N PRO A 250 13.67 -10.39 2.51
CA PRO A 250 14.48 -9.35 3.15
C PRO A 250 15.74 -9.90 3.83
N TRP A 251 15.76 -11.18 4.20
CA TRP A 251 16.93 -11.85 4.78
C TRP A 251 18.14 -11.95 3.84
N LEU A 252 17.94 -11.77 2.53
CA LEU A 252 19.02 -11.74 1.54
C LEU A 252 19.73 -10.38 1.46
N ILE A 253 19.24 -9.35 2.18
CA ILE A 253 19.84 -8.02 2.15
C ILE A 253 21.19 -8.06 2.90
N THR A 254 22.26 -7.64 2.22
CA THR A 254 23.63 -7.60 2.74
C THR A 254 24.18 -6.18 2.71
N GLN A 255 25.32 -5.95 3.36
CA GLN A 255 26.02 -4.67 3.32
C GLN A 255 26.45 -4.27 1.90
N GLN A 256 26.63 -5.23 0.98
CA GLN A 256 27.00 -4.94 -0.41
C GLN A 256 25.87 -4.21 -1.14
N HIS A 257 24.61 -4.64 -0.95
CA HIS A 257 23.46 -3.93 -1.51
C HIS A 257 23.36 -2.48 -1.00
N ILE A 258 23.78 -2.23 0.25
CA ILE A 258 23.84 -0.88 0.80
C ILE A 258 24.98 -0.10 0.15
N GLN A 259 26.18 -0.69 0.07
CA GLN A 259 27.38 -0.09 -0.52
C GLN A 259 27.13 0.34 -1.98
N GLU A 260 26.45 -0.47 -2.77
CA GLU A 260 26.12 -0.16 -4.18
C GLU A 260 25.26 1.11 -4.31
N LEU A 261 24.39 1.40 -3.35
CA LEU A 261 23.51 2.57 -3.36
C LEU A 261 24.18 3.84 -2.85
N VAL A 262 25.08 3.72 -1.86
CA VAL A 262 25.70 4.87 -1.16
C VAL A 262 27.17 5.09 -1.53
N CYS A 263 27.67 4.36 -2.53
CA CYS A 263 29.08 4.35 -2.93
C CYS A 263 29.61 5.77 -3.19
N PRO A 264 30.72 6.19 -2.55
CA PRO A 264 31.33 7.49 -2.81
C PRO A 264 31.78 7.63 -4.27
N GLY A 265 31.43 8.75 -4.90
CA GLY A 265 31.86 9.08 -6.27
C GLY A 265 30.92 8.63 -7.39
N ALA A 266 29.79 7.98 -7.08
CA ALA A 266 28.72 7.76 -8.06
C ALA A 266 27.91 9.06 -8.29
N ASP A 267 27.58 9.35 -9.55
CA ASP A 267 26.78 10.52 -9.93
C ASP A 267 25.35 10.47 -9.31
N ASP A 268 24.77 9.26 -9.24
CA ASP A 268 23.42 8.99 -8.72
C ASP A 268 23.42 8.50 -7.26
N ARG A 269 24.37 8.93 -6.43
CA ARG A 269 24.52 8.40 -5.06
C ARG A 269 23.33 8.70 -4.15
N TRP A 270 22.98 7.73 -3.32
CA TRP A 270 22.09 7.93 -2.17
C TRP A 270 22.89 8.34 -0.94
N SER A 271 22.43 9.36 -0.22
CA SER A 271 22.83 9.54 1.17
C SER A 271 22.16 8.50 2.06
N LEU A 272 22.74 8.20 3.23
CA LEU A 272 22.12 7.29 4.19
C LEU A 272 20.74 7.78 4.65
N ALA A 273 20.54 9.10 4.79
CA ALA A 273 19.25 9.69 5.15
C ALA A 273 18.19 9.47 4.08
N GLU A 274 18.51 9.75 2.80
CA GLU A 274 17.62 9.46 1.67
C GLU A 274 17.32 7.97 1.56
N LEU A 275 18.33 7.11 1.73
CA LEU A 275 18.17 5.66 1.64
C LEU A 275 17.25 5.13 2.74
N ILE A 276 17.43 5.56 3.99
CA ILE A 276 16.53 5.15 5.08
C ILE A 276 15.11 5.64 4.84
N HIS A 277 14.92 6.86 4.32
CA HIS A 277 13.59 7.34 3.95
C HIS A 277 12.95 6.47 2.86
N ALA A 278 13.70 6.12 1.81
CA ALA A 278 13.23 5.20 0.77
C ALA A 278 12.93 3.79 1.30
N VAL A 279 13.76 3.27 2.20
CA VAL A 279 13.54 1.97 2.84
C VAL A 279 12.24 1.96 3.64
N VAL A 280 12.01 2.97 4.49
CA VAL A 280 10.77 3.09 5.26
C VAL A 280 9.55 3.21 4.33
N LEU A 281 9.63 4.01 3.26
CA LEU A 281 8.58 4.11 2.24
C LEU A 281 8.27 2.75 1.60
N MET A 282 9.29 2.01 1.16
CA MET A 282 9.11 0.71 0.52
C MET A 282 8.50 -0.32 1.49
N THR A 283 9.06 -0.48 2.70
CA THR A 283 8.54 -1.44 3.68
C THR A 283 7.12 -1.10 4.14
N HIS A 284 6.82 0.19 4.31
CA HIS A 284 5.47 0.66 4.62
C HIS A 284 4.49 0.32 3.51
N SER A 285 4.88 0.50 2.26
CA SER A 285 4.04 0.22 1.10
C SER A 285 3.81 -1.28 0.88
N HIS A 286 4.85 -2.10 1.09
CA HIS A 286 4.72 -3.56 1.02
C HIS A 286 3.75 -4.09 2.07
N SER A 287 3.87 -3.62 3.31
CA SER A 287 2.98 -4.04 4.37
C SER A 287 1.56 -3.49 4.20
N LEU A 288 1.41 -2.26 3.73
CA LEU A 288 0.09 -1.69 3.40
C LEU A 288 -0.58 -2.46 2.25
N ALA A 289 0.19 -2.96 1.27
CA ALA A 289 -0.34 -3.86 0.25
C ALA A 289 -0.87 -5.17 0.85
N SER A 290 -0.20 -5.73 1.88
CA SER A 290 -0.77 -6.86 2.64
C SER A 290 -2.10 -6.51 3.28
N PHE A 291 -2.24 -5.32 3.89
CA PHE A 291 -3.51 -4.90 4.47
C PHE A 291 -4.63 -4.75 3.41
N VAL A 292 -4.32 -4.11 2.27
CA VAL A 292 -5.26 -3.94 1.16
C VAL A 292 -5.83 -5.28 0.69
N TRP A 293 -4.95 -6.25 0.44
CA TRP A 293 -5.35 -7.58 -0.02
C TRP A 293 -5.99 -8.42 1.09
N GLY A 294 -5.46 -8.37 2.31
CA GLY A 294 -5.93 -9.12 3.47
C GLY A 294 -7.33 -8.71 3.94
N CYS A 295 -7.68 -7.43 3.77
CA CYS A 295 -9.01 -6.90 3.99
C CYS A 295 -9.88 -6.89 2.73
N GLY A 296 -9.35 -7.33 1.58
CA GLY A 296 -10.10 -7.43 0.32
C GLY A 296 -10.65 -6.10 -0.17
N LEU A 297 -9.87 -5.02 -0.08
CA LEU A 297 -10.38 -3.68 -0.39
C LEU A 297 -10.78 -3.55 -1.85
N HIS A 298 -11.93 -2.92 -2.09
CA HIS A 298 -12.35 -2.55 -3.43
C HIS A 298 -11.53 -1.36 -3.96
N PRO A 299 -11.33 -1.24 -5.28
CA PRO A 299 -10.85 0.00 -5.87
C PRO A 299 -11.74 1.17 -5.47
N GLU A 300 -11.14 2.33 -5.26
CA GLU A 300 -11.85 3.57 -5.01
C GLU A 300 -12.78 3.92 -6.19
N PRO A 301 -13.89 4.65 -5.97
CA PRO A 301 -14.81 5.02 -7.05
C PRO A 301 -14.15 5.79 -8.21
N ASP A 302 -13.09 6.56 -7.93
CA ASP A 302 -12.29 7.30 -8.91
C ASP A 302 -11.12 6.48 -9.50
N HIS A 303 -10.85 5.27 -9.00
CA HIS A 303 -9.89 4.34 -9.59
C HIS A 303 -10.47 3.59 -10.80
N ILE A 304 -9.58 3.17 -11.69
CA ILE A 304 -9.87 2.18 -12.72
C ILE A 304 -10.34 0.89 -12.04
N GLY A 305 -11.47 0.36 -12.48
CA GLY A 305 -12.12 -0.81 -11.88
C GLY A 305 -13.02 -0.49 -10.68
N GLY A 306 -13.12 0.77 -10.25
CA GLY A 306 -14.04 1.21 -9.20
C GLY A 306 -15.37 1.78 -9.70
N HIS A 307 -15.47 2.10 -11.00
CA HIS A 307 -16.66 2.69 -11.62
C HIS A 307 -16.95 2.16 -13.02
N ALA A 308 -18.19 2.36 -13.48
CA ALA A 308 -18.60 2.21 -14.88
C ALA A 308 -19.55 3.36 -15.28
N PHE A 309 -19.47 3.80 -16.55
CA PHE A 309 -20.33 4.86 -17.10
C PHE A 309 -21.65 4.31 -17.69
N CYS A 310 -21.64 3.04 -18.10
CA CYS A 310 -22.84 2.33 -18.52
C CYS A 310 -23.37 1.43 -17.40
N PRO A 311 -24.70 1.26 -17.26
CA PRO A 311 -25.24 0.25 -16.37
C PRO A 311 -24.69 -1.13 -16.80
N PRO A 312 -24.19 -1.94 -15.86
CA PRO A 312 -23.66 -3.26 -16.21
C PRO A 312 -24.76 -4.05 -16.92
N SER A 313 -24.47 -4.52 -18.14
CA SER A 313 -25.39 -5.41 -18.85
C SER A 313 -25.67 -6.61 -17.94
N PRO A 314 -26.92 -7.10 -17.83
CA PRO A 314 -27.25 -8.25 -16.99
C PRO A 314 -26.51 -9.55 -17.38
N SER A 315 -25.74 -9.54 -18.48
CA SER A 315 -24.92 -10.64 -18.98
C SER A 315 -23.43 -10.55 -18.61
N ASN A 316 -22.94 -9.45 -18.04
CA ASN A 316 -21.56 -9.36 -17.56
C ASN A 316 -21.51 -9.65 -16.06
N ASN A 317 -21.76 -10.91 -15.72
CA ASN A 317 -21.31 -11.47 -14.46
C ASN A 317 -19.77 -11.34 -14.41
N MET A 318 -19.28 -10.22 -13.86
CA MET A 318 -18.19 -10.34 -12.89
C MET A 318 -18.57 -11.50 -11.96
N PRO A 319 -17.65 -12.35 -11.50
CA PRO A 319 -18.01 -13.37 -10.53
C PRO A 319 -18.47 -12.67 -9.24
N GLN A 320 -19.74 -12.28 -9.19
CA GLN A 320 -20.51 -12.31 -7.97
C GLN A 320 -20.30 -13.71 -7.47
N SER A 321 -19.62 -13.83 -6.33
CA SER A 321 -19.51 -15.10 -5.63
C SER A 321 -20.91 -15.71 -5.60
N PRO A 322 -21.15 -16.83 -6.30
CA PRO A 322 -22.46 -17.42 -6.34
C PRO A 322 -22.70 -17.97 -4.94
N HIS A 323 -23.60 -17.30 -4.22
CA HIS A 323 -24.06 -17.67 -2.91
C HIS A 323 -22.99 -17.57 -1.81
N SER A 324 -23.36 -16.93 -0.69
CA SER A 324 -22.89 -17.41 0.60
C SER A 324 -23.00 -18.93 0.56
N PRO A 325 -21.92 -19.72 0.76
CA PRO A 325 -22.12 -21.14 0.92
C PRO A 325 -23.20 -21.26 2.01
N ALA A 326 -24.27 -21.99 1.69
CA ALA A 326 -25.12 -22.52 2.75
C ALA A 326 -24.15 -23.04 3.83
N PRO A 327 -24.37 -22.71 5.12
CA PRO A 327 -23.47 -23.18 6.14
C PRO A 327 -23.31 -24.68 5.90
N GLU A 328 -22.10 -25.13 5.58
CA GLU A 328 -21.79 -26.54 5.77
C GLU A 328 -22.27 -26.83 7.19
N ASP A 329 -23.07 -27.88 7.30
CA ASP A 329 -23.96 -28.27 8.39
C ASP A 329 -23.20 -28.62 9.68
N GLY A 330 -22.24 -27.77 10.06
CA GLY A 330 -21.62 -27.72 11.36
C GLY A 330 -22.61 -27.05 12.29
N LYS A 331 -23.05 -27.79 13.30
CA LYS A 331 -23.98 -27.25 14.29
C LYS A 331 -23.34 -26.00 14.92
N PRO A 332 -24.09 -24.90 15.14
CA PRO A 332 -23.57 -23.70 15.82
C PRO A 332 -22.87 -24.01 17.15
N GLU A 333 -23.25 -25.11 17.81
CA GLU A 333 -22.63 -25.64 19.02
C GLU A 333 -21.15 -26.03 18.84
N ASP A 334 -20.75 -26.55 17.67
CA ASP A 334 -19.37 -26.98 17.42
C ASP A 334 -18.40 -25.79 17.37
N GLY A 335 -18.78 -24.69 16.70
CA GLY A 335 -17.94 -23.49 16.61
C GLY A 335 -17.79 -22.76 17.96
N VAL A 336 -18.85 -22.70 18.77
CA VAL A 336 -18.78 -22.09 20.11
C VAL A 336 -17.79 -22.88 20.98
N THR A 337 -17.82 -24.21 20.85
CA THR A 337 -16.88 -25.11 21.53
C THR A 337 -15.43 -24.86 21.09
N GLU A 338 -15.16 -24.52 19.81
CA GLU A 338 -13.81 -24.19 19.33
C GLU A 338 -13.25 -22.91 19.95
N VAL A 339 -14.07 -21.85 20.07
CA VAL A 339 -13.66 -20.58 20.71
C VAL A 339 -13.36 -20.80 22.20
N GLU A 340 -14.24 -21.51 22.91
CA GLU A 340 -14.02 -21.85 24.32
C GLU A 340 -12.78 -22.74 24.51
N ALA A 341 -12.53 -23.69 23.61
CA ALA A 341 -11.33 -24.51 23.61
C ALA A 341 -10.05 -23.69 23.37
N LEU A 342 -10.09 -22.67 22.50
CA LEU A 342 -8.98 -21.73 22.33
C LEU A 342 -8.73 -20.92 23.61
N MET A 343 -9.78 -20.37 24.22
CA MET A 343 -9.68 -19.65 25.50
C MET A 343 -9.08 -20.53 26.60
N LYS A 344 -9.50 -21.80 26.68
CA LYS A 344 -8.95 -22.76 27.63
C LYS A 344 -7.45 -22.99 27.40
N ARG A 345 -7.03 -23.21 26.15
CA ARG A 345 -5.62 -23.37 25.77
C ARG A 345 -4.79 -22.14 26.14
N MET A 346 -5.33 -20.93 25.98
CA MET A 346 -4.65 -19.70 26.38
C MET A 346 -4.43 -19.62 27.90
N VAL A 347 -5.46 -19.95 28.68
CA VAL A 347 -5.36 -19.99 30.15
C VAL A 347 -4.36 -21.06 30.60
N GLU A 348 -4.38 -22.24 29.99
CA GLU A 348 -3.42 -23.31 30.27
C GLU A 348 -1.98 -22.87 30.02
N LEU A 349 -1.70 -22.21 28.88
CA LEU A 349 -0.37 -21.67 28.57
C LEU A 349 0.07 -20.57 29.54
N GLN A 350 -0.84 -19.70 29.98
CA GLN A 350 -0.52 -18.66 30.97
C GLN A 350 -0.18 -19.23 32.35
N GLN A 351 -0.69 -20.43 32.68
CA GLN A 351 -0.44 -21.11 33.94
C GLN A 351 0.76 -22.07 33.89
N GLN A 352 1.17 -22.48 32.68
CA GLN A 352 2.33 -23.33 32.47
C GLN A 352 3.63 -22.53 32.63
N VAL A 353 4.35 -22.81 33.72
CA VAL A 353 5.75 -22.42 33.90
C VAL A 353 6.63 -23.63 33.57
N GLU A 354 6.51 -24.14 32.34
CA GLU A 354 7.34 -25.26 31.90
C GLU A 354 8.64 -24.70 31.30
N GLU A 355 9.77 -24.92 31.97
CA GLU A 355 11.09 -24.52 31.48
C GLU A 355 11.51 -25.45 30.34
N CYS A 356 11.20 -25.08 29.10
CA CYS A 356 11.71 -25.75 27.91
C CYS A 356 13.22 -25.46 27.77
N SER A 357 14.03 -26.48 27.48
CA SER A 357 15.47 -26.27 27.24
C SER A 357 15.71 -25.40 26.01
N GLN A 358 16.82 -24.66 25.97
CA GLN A 358 17.17 -23.84 24.79
C GLN A 358 17.27 -24.66 23.50
N GLU A 359 17.81 -25.88 23.57
CA GLU A 359 17.89 -26.78 22.40
C GLU A 359 16.52 -27.20 21.87
N GLU A 360 15.56 -27.43 22.78
CA GLU A 360 14.20 -27.78 22.40
C GLU A 360 13.45 -26.57 21.83
N MET A 361 13.60 -25.36 22.39
CA MET A 361 13.04 -24.13 21.82
C MET A 361 13.55 -23.87 20.40
N ILE A 362 14.85 -24.08 20.16
CA ILE A 362 15.44 -24.00 18.81
C ILE A 362 14.79 -25.04 17.89
N THR A 363 14.62 -26.28 18.35
CA THR A 363 14.00 -27.36 17.55
C THR A 363 12.55 -27.04 17.21
N ARG A 364 11.79 -26.46 18.14
CA ARG A 364 10.39 -26.04 17.92
C ARG A 364 10.30 -24.90 16.90
N PHE A 365 11.20 -23.91 16.97
CA PHE A 365 11.32 -22.87 15.96
C PHE A 365 11.62 -23.45 14.56
N GLU A 366 12.60 -24.35 14.47
CA GLU A 366 12.99 -24.98 13.20
C GLU A 366 11.85 -25.80 12.58
N ARG A 367 11.06 -26.48 13.42
CA ARG A 367 9.86 -27.20 13.01
C ARG A 367 8.77 -26.26 12.49
N GLU A 368 8.48 -25.19 13.23
CA GLU A 368 7.47 -24.20 12.87
C GLU A 368 7.82 -23.52 11.54
N ARG A 369 9.06 -23.09 11.40
CA ARG A 369 9.57 -22.45 10.18
C ARG A 369 9.58 -23.37 8.97
N SER A 370 9.79 -24.68 9.17
CA SER A 370 9.82 -25.67 8.09
C SER A 370 8.46 -26.29 7.78
N GLU A 371 7.39 -25.78 8.40
CA GLU A 371 6.03 -26.16 8.08
C GLU A 371 5.61 -25.55 6.74
N SER A 372 5.53 -26.40 5.71
CA SER A 372 5.02 -25.99 4.42
C SER A 372 3.49 -25.94 4.47
N ILE A 373 2.97 -24.73 4.60
CA ILE A 373 1.56 -24.43 4.41
C ILE A 373 1.37 -23.99 2.96
N PRO A 374 0.62 -24.75 2.14
CA PRO A 374 0.35 -24.38 0.75
C PRO A 374 -0.46 -23.09 0.69
N THR A 375 0.03 -22.08 -0.01
CA THR A 375 -0.77 -20.92 -0.40
C THR A 375 -1.48 -21.19 -1.73
N ALA A 376 -2.63 -20.55 -1.96
CA ALA A 376 -3.44 -20.82 -3.14
C ALA A 376 -2.76 -20.30 -4.43
N VAL A 377 -2.62 -21.16 -5.45
CA VAL A 377 -1.95 -20.82 -6.73
C VAL A 377 -2.83 -19.96 -7.67
N VAL A 378 -3.95 -19.42 -7.18
CA VAL A 378 -4.86 -18.63 -8.03
C VAL A 378 -4.26 -17.22 -8.20
N ARG A 379 -3.40 -17.08 -9.21
CA ARG A 379 -2.87 -15.78 -9.65
C ARG A 379 -3.75 -15.25 -10.78
N GLY A 380 -4.47 -14.16 -10.55
CA GLY A 380 -5.04 -13.38 -11.64
C GLY A 380 -3.91 -12.80 -12.50
N ALA A 381 -4.16 -12.60 -13.80
CA ALA A 381 -3.18 -11.91 -14.64
C ALA A 381 -2.94 -10.49 -14.09
N PRO A 382 -1.69 -10.10 -13.80
CA PRO A 382 -1.40 -8.77 -13.29
C PRO A 382 -1.84 -7.70 -14.31
N SER A 383 -2.32 -6.55 -13.82
CA SER A 383 -2.62 -5.43 -14.70
C SER A 383 -1.36 -4.93 -15.40
N ASP A 384 -1.48 -4.57 -16.69
CA ASP A 384 -0.39 -3.96 -17.47
C ASP A 384 0.14 -2.65 -16.84
N LEU A 385 -0.70 -1.95 -16.06
CA LEU A 385 -0.31 -0.78 -15.27
C LEU A 385 0.75 -1.13 -14.22
N VAL A 386 0.63 -2.31 -13.59
CA VAL A 386 1.55 -2.76 -12.54
C VAL A 386 2.83 -3.30 -13.17
N LEU A 387 2.72 -4.12 -14.23
CA LEU A 387 3.86 -4.84 -14.79
C LEU A 387 4.95 -3.92 -15.33
N ARG A 388 4.58 -2.80 -15.95
CA ARG A 388 5.54 -1.80 -16.46
C ARG A 388 6.37 -1.09 -15.36
N LEU A 389 5.93 -1.18 -14.09
CA LEU A 389 6.55 -0.54 -12.93
C LEU A 389 7.48 -1.49 -12.15
N VAL A 390 7.71 -2.70 -12.67
CA VAL A 390 8.41 -3.77 -11.95
C VAL A 390 9.44 -4.47 -12.83
N GLU A 391 10.67 -4.58 -12.34
CA GLU A 391 11.69 -5.50 -12.88
C GLU A 391 11.64 -6.85 -12.14
N ASP A 392 11.94 -7.95 -12.82
CA ASP A 392 11.87 -9.31 -12.25
C ASP A 392 10.52 -9.61 -11.55
N PRO A 393 9.39 -9.61 -12.28
CA PRO A 393 8.06 -9.85 -11.69
C PRO A 393 7.88 -11.27 -11.13
N GLU A 394 8.74 -12.21 -11.54
CA GLU A 394 8.77 -13.58 -11.03
C GLU A 394 9.56 -13.74 -9.72
N PHE A 395 10.30 -12.71 -9.29
CA PHE A 395 10.95 -12.73 -7.98
C PHE A 395 9.91 -12.58 -6.88
N ILE A 396 9.46 -13.68 -6.30
CA ILE A 396 8.45 -13.71 -5.25
C ILE A 396 9.04 -14.22 -3.94
N TYR A 397 8.22 -14.21 -2.89
CA TYR A 397 8.58 -14.87 -1.64
C TYR A 397 8.82 -16.36 -1.89
N GLU A 398 9.87 -16.88 -1.27
CA GLU A 398 10.15 -18.31 -1.15
C GLU A 398 10.26 -18.61 0.34
N ASP A 399 9.78 -19.79 0.76
CA ASP A 399 9.84 -20.19 2.17
C ASP A 399 11.27 -20.04 2.70
N PHE A 400 11.43 -19.32 3.81
CA PHE A 400 12.75 -19.08 4.42
C PHE A 400 13.51 -20.40 4.63
N SER A 401 12.81 -21.48 4.99
CA SER A 401 13.39 -22.83 5.11
C SER A 401 12.80 -23.75 4.04
N ILE A 402 13.61 -24.10 3.04
CA ILE A 402 13.26 -25.12 2.04
C ILE A 402 13.82 -26.46 2.50
N ARG A 403 12.97 -27.49 2.59
CA ARG A 403 13.41 -28.83 2.99
C ARG A 403 14.45 -29.36 1.99
N GLY A 404 15.68 -29.61 2.46
CA GLY A 404 16.73 -30.28 1.69
C GLY A 404 17.82 -29.36 1.11
N GLU A 405 17.72 -28.04 1.29
CA GLU A 405 18.75 -27.06 0.90
C GLU A 405 19.44 -26.43 2.13
N GLN A 406 20.56 -25.73 1.92
CA GLN A 406 21.15 -24.91 2.98
C GLN A 406 20.22 -23.71 3.26
N SER A 407 19.42 -23.80 4.31
CA SER A 407 18.56 -22.68 4.73
C SER A 407 19.40 -21.44 5.05
N PRO A 408 18.93 -20.22 4.72
CA PRO A 408 19.56 -18.98 5.15
C PRO A 408 19.73 -18.93 6.68
N PRO A 409 20.73 -18.19 7.18
CA PRO A 409 20.96 -18.12 8.63
C PRO A 409 19.81 -17.41 9.33
N THR A 410 19.22 -18.09 10.33
CA THR A 410 18.23 -17.52 11.25
C THR A 410 18.78 -16.24 11.89
N MET A 411 17.97 -15.17 11.90
CA MET A 411 18.30 -13.98 12.69
C MET A 411 17.75 -14.13 14.10
N ARG A 412 18.61 -14.12 15.10
CA ARG A 412 18.16 -14.00 16.50
C ARG A 412 17.75 -12.56 16.75
N ALA A 413 16.58 -12.36 17.33
CA ALA A 413 16.08 -11.02 17.66
C ALA A 413 17.05 -10.26 18.60
N GLN A 414 17.75 -10.99 19.47
CA GLN A 414 18.76 -10.45 20.40
C GLN A 414 20.02 -9.95 19.69
N ASP A 415 20.35 -10.49 18.51
CA ASP A 415 21.53 -10.05 17.76
C ASP A 415 21.29 -8.69 17.08
N TYR A 416 20.03 -8.38 16.74
CA TYR A 416 19.63 -7.10 16.15
C TYR A 416 18.12 -6.84 16.35
N SER A 417 17.76 -6.21 17.46
CA SER A 417 16.38 -5.85 17.82
C SER A 417 16.01 -4.43 17.38
N TRP A 418 14.70 -4.15 17.29
CA TRP A 418 14.23 -2.78 17.08
C TRP A 418 14.57 -1.88 18.26
N GLU A 419 14.34 -2.35 19.49
CA GLU A 419 14.56 -1.62 20.74
C GLU A 419 16.02 -1.20 20.93
N ASP A 420 16.96 -2.13 20.75
CA ASP A 420 18.38 -1.86 21.04
C ASP A 420 19.10 -1.18 19.87
N HIS A 421 18.67 -1.44 18.63
CA HIS A 421 19.42 -1.03 17.43
C HIS A 421 18.56 -0.23 16.43
N GLY A 422 17.46 -0.81 15.97
CA GLY A 422 16.68 -0.29 14.84
C GLY A 422 16.15 1.12 15.08
N PHE A 423 15.52 1.35 16.23
CA PHE A 423 14.98 2.66 16.64
C PHE A 423 16.03 3.77 16.58
N SER A 424 17.17 3.53 17.23
CA SER A 424 18.28 4.49 17.33
C SER A 424 18.87 4.80 15.96
N LEU A 425 19.02 3.80 15.09
CA LEU A 425 19.55 4.00 13.74
C LEU A 425 18.59 4.83 12.88
N VAL A 426 17.29 4.52 12.91
CA VAL A 426 16.29 5.28 12.15
C VAL A 426 16.25 6.72 12.64
N ASN A 427 16.14 6.98 13.94
CA ASN A 427 16.08 8.35 14.47
C ASN A 427 17.36 9.16 14.20
N ARG A 428 18.51 8.50 14.09
CA ARG A 428 19.76 9.17 13.71
C ARG A 428 19.79 9.60 12.24
N LEU A 429 19.23 8.80 11.34
CA LEU A 429 19.31 9.01 9.89
C LEU A 429 18.08 9.70 9.31
N LEU A 430 16.93 9.55 9.97
CA LEU A 430 15.64 10.14 9.62
C LEU A 430 14.93 10.52 10.94
N PRO A 431 15.20 11.73 11.46
CA PRO A 431 14.67 12.20 12.74
C PRO A 431 13.15 12.07 12.85
N ASP A 432 12.66 11.85 14.07
CA ASP A 432 11.25 11.67 14.45
C ASP A 432 10.56 10.42 13.87
N MET A 433 11.04 9.87 12.76
CA MET A 433 10.44 8.69 12.13
C MET A 433 10.58 7.43 13.00
N GLY A 434 11.68 7.27 13.73
CA GLY A 434 11.83 6.15 14.66
C GLY A 434 10.81 6.20 15.78
N GLN A 435 10.47 7.40 16.28
CA GLN A 435 9.41 7.59 17.28
C GLN A 435 8.02 7.23 16.72
N LEU A 436 7.71 7.67 15.50
CA LEU A 436 6.43 7.39 14.84
C LEU A 436 6.26 5.89 14.53
N LEU A 437 7.32 5.21 14.12
CA LEU A 437 7.31 3.76 13.90
C LEU A 437 7.19 2.99 15.21
N GLU A 438 7.91 3.42 16.26
CA GLU A 438 7.80 2.81 17.59
C GLU A 438 6.39 2.92 18.14
N GLU A 439 5.78 4.10 18.06
CA GLU A 439 4.40 4.30 18.50
C GLU A 439 3.43 3.36 17.78
N LYS A 440 3.59 3.17 16.45
CA LYS A 440 2.78 2.21 15.70
C LYS A 440 2.95 0.77 16.19
N PHE A 441 4.19 0.33 16.39
CA PHE A 441 4.49 -1.01 16.89
C PHE A 441 3.91 -1.23 18.30
N GLN A 442 4.10 -0.27 19.20
CA GLN A 442 3.55 -0.34 20.56
C GLN A 442 2.02 -0.36 20.56
N VAL A 443 1.38 0.53 19.79
CA VAL A 443 -0.08 0.62 19.74
C VAL A 443 -0.68 -0.69 19.23
N VAL A 444 -0.17 -1.27 18.14
CA VAL A 444 -0.74 -2.51 17.60
C VAL A 444 -0.46 -3.71 18.52
N CYS A 445 0.73 -3.80 19.12
CA CYS A 445 1.08 -4.88 20.05
C CYS A 445 0.35 -4.75 21.40
N GLY A 446 -0.03 -3.53 21.78
CA GLY A 446 -0.83 -3.25 22.97
C GLY A 446 -2.35 -3.29 22.73
N LEU A 447 -2.80 -3.24 21.47
CA LEU A 447 -4.21 -3.14 21.12
C LEU A 447 -4.96 -4.39 21.61
N THR A 448 -5.97 -4.16 22.46
CA THR A 448 -6.89 -5.19 22.93
C THR A 448 -8.20 -4.54 23.33
N TYR A 449 -9.31 -5.22 23.05
CA TYR A 449 -10.63 -4.86 23.56
C TYR A 449 -11.08 -5.78 24.69
N ASN A 450 -10.15 -6.61 25.19
CA ASN A 450 -10.36 -7.69 26.16
C ASN A 450 -11.57 -8.55 25.78
N ARG A 451 -11.65 -8.92 24.50
CA ARG A 451 -12.75 -9.66 23.90
C ARG A 451 -12.21 -10.71 22.94
N MET A 452 -12.96 -11.78 22.81
CA MET A 452 -12.73 -12.84 21.84
C MET A 452 -14.08 -13.33 21.33
N ALA A 453 -14.39 -13.04 20.07
CA ALA A 453 -15.68 -13.28 19.44
C ALA A 453 -16.86 -12.68 20.25
N MET A 454 -17.67 -13.53 20.87
CA MET A 454 -18.79 -13.15 21.74
C MET A 454 -18.39 -12.94 23.21
N HIS A 455 -17.22 -13.41 23.63
CA HIS A 455 -16.77 -13.37 25.02
C HIS A 455 -16.13 -12.02 25.35
N LYS A 456 -16.39 -11.55 26.58
CA LYS A 456 -15.80 -10.34 27.17
C LYS A 456 -14.85 -10.73 28.29
N ASP A 457 -14.02 -9.77 28.67
CA ASP A 457 -13.04 -9.88 29.76
C ASP A 457 -12.01 -11.01 29.54
N VAL A 458 -11.60 -11.18 28.27
CA VAL A 458 -10.61 -12.18 27.85
C VAL A 458 -9.27 -11.49 27.60
N ASP A 459 -8.22 -11.89 28.31
CA ASP A 459 -6.85 -11.48 27.97
C ASP A 459 -6.37 -12.20 26.71
N THR A 460 -6.12 -11.44 25.65
CA THR A 460 -5.71 -11.94 24.34
C THR A 460 -4.21 -11.81 24.08
N HIS A 461 -3.41 -11.36 25.06
CA HIS A 461 -1.99 -11.08 24.88
C HIS A 461 -1.21 -12.26 24.29
N THR A 462 -1.38 -13.47 24.84
CA THR A 462 -0.67 -14.67 24.38
C THR A 462 -1.00 -14.99 22.91
N LEU A 463 -2.27 -14.88 22.51
CA LEU A 463 -2.69 -15.11 21.12
C LEU A 463 -2.08 -14.08 20.15
N ARG A 464 -2.10 -12.80 20.53
CA ARG A 464 -1.53 -11.72 19.71
C ARG A 464 -0.01 -11.83 19.61
N LYS A 465 0.67 -12.18 20.70
CA LYS A 465 2.12 -12.47 20.72
C LYS A 465 2.47 -13.66 19.82
N ALA A 466 1.68 -14.73 19.86
CA ALA A 466 1.87 -15.89 19.00
C ALA A 466 1.71 -15.56 17.51
N LEU A 467 0.73 -14.73 17.17
CA LEU A 467 0.55 -14.23 15.80
C LEU A 467 1.78 -13.42 15.33
N TRP A 468 2.21 -12.43 16.12
CA TRP A 468 3.39 -11.62 15.84
C TRP A 468 4.65 -12.46 15.61
N ASN A 469 4.92 -13.39 16.54
CA ASN A 469 6.10 -14.25 16.50
C ASN A 469 6.04 -15.26 15.35
N TYR A 470 4.85 -15.75 14.99
CA TYR A 470 4.66 -16.58 13.79
C TYR A 470 5.00 -15.81 12.51
N ILE A 471 4.56 -14.56 12.37
CA ILE A 471 4.91 -13.74 11.20
C ILE A 471 6.42 -13.50 11.12
N HIS A 472 7.06 -13.15 12.22
CA HIS A 472 8.52 -13.04 12.28
C HIS A 472 9.24 -14.37 11.98
N CYS A 473 8.66 -15.50 12.37
CA CYS A 473 9.15 -16.84 12.03
C CYS A 473 9.16 -17.08 10.51
N LEU A 474 8.10 -16.66 9.80
CA LEU A 474 8.04 -16.75 8.32
C LEU A 474 9.20 -16.01 7.66
N TYR A 475 9.67 -14.92 8.26
CA TYR A 475 10.81 -14.14 7.78
C TYR A 475 12.15 -14.59 8.37
N GLY A 476 12.18 -15.66 9.18
CA GLY A 476 13.40 -16.23 9.75
C GLY A 476 13.97 -15.50 10.96
N ILE A 477 13.13 -14.76 11.68
CA ILE A 477 13.48 -14.07 12.93
C ILE A 477 13.03 -14.92 14.12
N ARG A 478 13.97 -15.25 15.01
CA ARG A 478 13.74 -16.06 16.21
C ARG A 478 13.88 -15.25 17.48
N TYR A 479 12.90 -15.35 18.38
CA TYR A 479 13.00 -14.89 19.76
C TYR A 479 13.44 -16.04 20.66
N ASP A 480 14.65 -15.94 21.24
CA ASP A 480 15.21 -17.02 22.08
C ASP A 480 14.45 -17.29 23.38
N ASP A 481 13.62 -16.34 23.85
CA ASP A 481 12.80 -16.42 25.06
C ASP A 481 11.34 -16.82 24.78
N TYR A 482 11.03 -17.26 23.56
CA TYR A 482 9.68 -17.62 23.15
C TYR A 482 9.57 -19.09 22.72
N ASP A 483 8.57 -19.80 23.28
CA ASP A 483 8.26 -21.16 22.88
C ASP A 483 7.39 -21.18 21.61
N TYR A 484 8.02 -21.48 20.47
CA TYR A 484 7.30 -21.61 19.20
C TYR A 484 6.32 -22.79 19.15
N GLY A 485 6.33 -23.68 20.16
CA GLY A 485 5.25 -24.66 20.37
C GLY A 485 3.89 -23.99 20.60
N GLU A 486 3.85 -22.83 21.25
CA GLU A 486 2.64 -22.05 21.51
C GLU A 486 1.90 -21.67 20.22
N VAL A 487 2.63 -21.46 19.12
CA VAL A 487 2.05 -21.11 17.82
C VAL A 487 1.08 -22.19 17.34
N ASN A 488 1.46 -23.46 17.44
CA ASN A 488 0.61 -24.58 17.03
C ASN A 488 -0.52 -24.87 18.03
N VAL A 489 -0.34 -24.47 19.29
CA VAL A 489 -1.38 -24.57 20.31
C VAL A 489 -2.47 -23.52 20.07
N LEU A 490 -2.10 -22.32 19.63
CA LEU A 490 -3.00 -21.16 19.56
C LEU A 490 -3.53 -20.85 18.17
N LEU A 491 -2.71 -20.98 17.12
CA LEU A 491 -3.09 -20.61 15.76
C LEU A 491 -3.63 -21.83 15.01
N GLU A 492 -4.92 -21.82 14.70
CA GLU A 492 -5.52 -22.84 13.85
C GLU A 492 -4.90 -22.81 12.44
N ARG A 493 -4.94 -23.95 11.76
CA ARG A 493 -4.36 -24.09 10.41
C ARG A 493 -4.90 -23.04 9.45
N GLY A 494 -6.21 -22.79 9.44
CA GLY A 494 -6.85 -21.78 8.57
C GLY A 494 -6.26 -20.38 8.77
N LEU A 495 -6.07 -19.95 10.02
CA LEU A 495 -5.43 -18.69 10.35
C LEU A 495 -3.97 -18.66 9.89
N LYS A 496 -3.20 -19.73 10.11
CA LYS A 496 -1.81 -19.81 9.62
C LYS A 496 -1.73 -19.71 8.10
N MET A 497 -2.68 -20.31 7.36
CA MET A 497 -2.78 -20.20 5.90
C MET A 497 -3.09 -18.76 5.47
N PHE A 498 -4.07 -18.11 6.12
CA PHE A 498 -4.41 -16.72 5.84
C PHE A 498 -3.21 -15.80 6.09
N VAL A 499 -2.60 -15.89 7.26
CA VAL A 499 -1.45 -15.05 7.64
C VAL A 499 -0.27 -15.25 6.70
N LYS A 500 0.08 -16.50 6.36
CA LYS A 500 1.15 -16.77 5.39
C LYS A 500 0.81 -16.22 4.01
N THR A 501 -0.43 -16.40 3.54
CA THR A 501 -0.87 -15.87 2.25
C THR A 501 -0.75 -14.34 2.24
N VAL A 502 -1.32 -13.65 3.22
CA VAL A 502 -1.33 -12.18 3.25
C VAL A 502 0.07 -11.59 3.48
N ALA A 503 0.93 -12.24 4.26
CA ALA A 503 2.28 -11.76 4.52
C ALA A 503 3.24 -11.99 3.34
N CYS A 504 3.10 -13.11 2.62
CA CYS A 504 4.10 -13.55 1.63
C CYS A 504 3.63 -13.43 0.17
N HIS A 505 2.34 -13.64 -0.07
CA HIS A 505 1.70 -13.64 -1.40
C HIS A 505 0.33 -12.94 -1.34
N PRO A 506 0.27 -11.66 -0.91
CA PRO A 506 -0.98 -10.99 -0.62
C PRO A 506 -1.95 -10.99 -1.82
N GLU A 507 -1.45 -10.92 -3.04
CA GLU A 507 -2.24 -11.00 -4.27
C GLU A 507 -3.01 -12.32 -4.48
N GLN A 508 -2.70 -13.37 -3.71
CA GLN A 508 -3.40 -14.66 -3.73
C GLN A 508 -4.54 -14.73 -2.70
N THR A 509 -4.77 -13.66 -1.93
CA THR A 509 -5.81 -13.61 -0.91
C THR A 509 -7.20 -13.61 -1.56
N THR A 510 -8.07 -14.49 -1.08
CA THR A 510 -9.45 -14.61 -1.57
C THR A 510 -10.44 -14.63 -0.42
N ASP A 511 -11.70 -14.31 -0.72
CA ASP A 511 -12.81 -14.40 0.24
C ASP A 511 -12.92 -15.80 0.87
N ARG A 512 -12.62 -16.86 0.11
CA ARG A 512 -12.60 -18.23 0.63
C ARG A 512 -11.55 -18.41 1.73
N ILE A 513 -10.35 -17.87 1.55
CA ILE A 513 -9.28 -17.95 2.57
C ILE A 513 -9.69 -17.10 3.78
N TYR A 514 -10.22 -15.90 3.55
CA TYR A 514 -10.67 -14.98 4.61
C TYR A 514 -11.79 -15.58 5.47
N SER A 515 -12.79 -16.20 4.82
CA SER A 515 -13.98 -16.76 5.48
C SER A 515 -13.75 -18.13 6.11
N ALA A 516 -12.64 -18.81 5.77
CA ALA A 516 -12.34 -20.17 6.27
C ALA A 516 -11.83 -20.21 7.72
N TYR A 517 -11.18 -19.16 8.20
CA TYR A 517 -10.64 -19.11 9.57
C TYR A 517 -11.56 -18.29 10.49
N TRP A 518 -11.52 -18.58 11.79
CA TRP A 518 -12.21 -17.81 12.83
C TRP A 518 -13.67 -17.46 12.46
N ARG A 519 -14.45 -18.49 12.11
CA ARG A 519 -15.80 -18.33 11.53
C ARG A 519 -16.79 -17.62 12.47
N LEU A 520 -16.57 -17.69 13.79
CA LEU A 520 -17.38 -17.03 14.81
C LEU A 520 -16.83 -15.68 15.28
N PHE A 521 -15.61 -15.30 14.86
CA PHE A 521 -15.02 -14.02 15.23
C PHE A 521 -15.61 -12.90 14.37
N ARG A 522 -15.59 -11.69 14.92
CA ARG A 522 -16.05 -10.49 14.23
C ARG A 522 -15.09 -10.12 13.12
N HIS A 523 -15.61 -9.41 12.12
CA HIS A 523 -14.78 -8.84 11.07
C HIS A 523 -13.75 -7.85 11.62
N SER A 524 -14.10 -7.06 12.65
CA SER A 524 -13.16 -6.19 13.36
C SER A 524 -11.97 -6.98 13.96
N GLU A 525 -12.19 -8.17 14.51
CA GLU A 525 -11.09 -9.02 15.01
C GLU A 525 -10.20 -9.54 13.87
N LYS A 526 -10.78 -9.83 12.69
CA LYS A 526 -10.01 -10.19 11.50
C LYS A 526 -9.23 -9.00 10.92
N VAL A 527 -9.74 -7.78 11.03
CA VAL A 527 -9.00 -6.55 10.67
C VAL A 527 -7.84 -6.34 11.65
N HIS A 528 -8.04 -6.59 12.95
CA HIS A 528 -6.97 -6.56 13.95
C HIS A 528 -5.81 -7.52 13.62
N VAL A 529 -6.12 -8.74 13.16
CA VAL A 529 -5.10 -9.68 12.64
C VAL A 529 -4.30 -9.07 11.49
N ASN A 530 -4.96 -8.38 10.56
CA ASN A 530 -4.28 -7.71 9.45
C ASN A 530 -3.40 -6.55 9.92
N LEU A 531 -3.78 -5.82 10.98
CA LEU A 531 -2.92 -4.78 11.57
C LEU A 531 -1.65 -5.37 12.18
N LEU A 532 -1.78 -6.43 12.99
CA LEU A 532 -0.62 -7.14 13.56
C LEU A 532 0.29 -7.69 12.47
N LEU A 533 -0.31 -8.27 11.42
CA LEU A 533 0.41 -8.77 10.25
C LEU A 533 1.19 -7.69 9.53
N MET A 534 0.53 -6.57 9.21
CA MET A 534 1.13 -5.44 8.52
C MET A 534 2.34 -4.90 9.28
N GLU A 535 2.22 -4.68 10.59
CA GLU A 535 3.30 -4.11 11.39
C GLU A 535 4.45 -5.10 11.65
N ALA A 536 4.15 -6.38 11.93
CA ALA A 536 5.20 -7.40 12.09
C ALA A 536 5.99 -7.59 10.79
N ARG A 537 5.30 -7.62 9.65
CA ARG A 537 5.96 -7.70 8.33
C ARG A 537 6.86 -6.49 8.07
N LEU A 538 6.36 -5.28 8.36
CA LEU A 538 7.12 -4.03 8.22
C LEU A 538 8.38 -4.07 9.09
N GLN A 539 8.24 -4.44 10.38
CA GLN A 539 9.36 -4.51 11.30
C GLN A 539 10.42 -5.51 10.85
N ALA A 540 10.01 -6.72 10.42
CA ALA A 540 10.93 -7.74 9.94
C ALA A 540 11.79 -7.24 8.76
N ALA A 541 11.16 -6.65 7.74
CA ALA A 541 11.85 -6.13 6.57
C ALA A 541 12.79 -4.95 6.90
N LEU A 542 12.36 -4.06 7.80
CA LEU A 542 13.21 -2.98 8.31
C LEU A 542 14.44 -3.52 9.04
N LEU A 543 14.28 -4.47 9.96
CA LEU A 543 15.38 -4.99 10.77
C LEU A 543 16.50 -5.59 9.91
N TYR A 544 16.18 -6.37 8.89
CA TYR A 544 17.19 -6.92 7.98
C TYR A 544 17.99 -5.83 7.26
N THR A 545 17.31 -4.78 6.81
CA THR A 545 17.95 -3.67 6.09
C THR A 545 18.78 -2.79 7.02
N LEU A 546 18.24 -2.45 8.19
CA LEU A 546 18.92 -1.66 9.21
C LEU A 546 20.17 -2.39 9.73
N ARG A 547 20.11 -3.72 9.88
CA ARG A 547 21.27 -4.55 10.20
C ARG A 547 22.34 -4.46 9.11
N ALA A 548 21.95 -4.51 7.83
CA ALA A 548 22.87 -4.36 6.71
C ALA A 548 23.50 -2.95 6.65
N VAL A 549 22.72 -1.90 6.92
CA VAL A 549 23.22 -0.52 7.03
C VAL A 549 24.20 -0.39 8.18
N THR A 550 23.89 -0.97 9.35
CA THR A 550 24.79 -0.96 10.51
C THR A 550 26.14 -1.59 10.17
N ARG A 551 26.12 -2.76 9.52
CA ARG A 551 27.35 -3.46 9.07
C ARG A 551 28.14 -2.69 8.02
N TYR A 552 27.48 -1.88 7.19
CA TYR A 552 28.16 -1.01 6.24
C TYR A 552 28.83 0.19 6.93
N MET A 553 28.24 0.71 8.01
CA MET A 553 28.76 1.86 8.74
C MET A 553 29.92 1.54 9.69
N THR A 554 30.07 0.27 10.07
CA THR A 554 31.13 -0.26 10.93
C THR A 554 32.24 -0.90 10.10
#